data_AF-A0A1D6IVZ2-F1
#
_entry.id   AF-A0A1D6IVZ2-F1
#
_cell.length_a   1.000
_cell.length_b   1.000
_cell.length_c   1.000
_cell.angle_alpha   90.00
_cell.angle_beta   90.00
_cell.angle_gamma   90.00
#
_symmetry.space_group_name_H-M   'P 1'
#
loop_
_entity.id
_entity.type
_entity.pdbx_description
1 polymer ?
#
loop_
_entity_poly.entity_id
_entity_poly.type
_entity_poly.pdbx_seq_one_letter_code
_entity_poly.pdbx_strand_id
1 'polypeptide(L)'
;MEEPNLQCVEHVVEFDTGKSDKDYSSISVDDHHKINARDFFIPTKENWLFITADYSQIELRLMAHFSKDHMLVELLKKPDGDVFTMIASRWAEKEEALISSKERENTKRFIYGILYGMGANSLAEQLQCSTEEAAQKIQSFRRFFPGVSSWLHEVVLSCRQKGFVETLLGRRRVLTKITAGNSKEKAKAQRQAVNSICQGSAADIIKVAMIRVHSIITNRTSAADSTDEVTRKFSELGGQCHLILQVHDELVLEVDPCMVAQAGRLLQICMEEAASLLVPLRTKIKVGKTWGSLEPFHPEPC
;
A
#
# COMPACT_ATOMS: atom_id res chain seq x y z
N MET A 1 -8.96 17.86 -16.93
CA MET A 1 -7.59 17.35 -16.96
C MET A 1 -7.07 17.47 -15.54
N GLU A 2 -6.96 16.36 -14.83
CA GLU A 2 -6.17 16.35 -13.59
C GLU A 2 -4.72 16.67 -13.99
N GLU A 3 -4.03 17.48 -13.19
CA GLU A 3 -2.62 17.81 -13.43
C GLU A 3 -1.81 16.50 -13.54
N PRO A 4 -0.82 16.42 -14.44
CA PRO A 4 0.02 15.24 -14.57
C PRO A 4 0.68 14.93 -13.22
N ASN A 5 0.32 13.78 -12.65
CA ASN A 5 0.80 13.32 -11.35
C ASN A 5 1.61 12.04 -11.54
N LEU A 6 2.86 12.04 -11.06
CA LEU A 6 3.73 10.87 -11.11
C LEU A 6 3.18 9.65 -10.35
N GLN A 7 2.27 9.88 -9.39
CA GLN A 7 1.56 8.80 -8.69
C GLN A 7 0.55 8.07 -9.60
N CYS A 8 0.13 8.68 -10.71
CA CYS A 8 -0.87 8.13 -11.62
C CYS A 8 -0.25 7.58 -12.92
N VAL A 9 1.08 7.43 -13.00
CA VAL A 9 1.74 6.89 -14.18
C VAL A 9 1.35 5.43 -14.36
N GLU A 10 0.59 5.17 -15.43
CA GLU A 10 0.17 3.84 -15.84
C GLU A 10 1.39 2.95 -16.10
N HIS A 11 1.24 1.66 -15.85
CA HIS A 11 2.29 0.70 -16.21
C HIS A 11 2.33 0.56 -17.72
N VAL A 12 1.28 0.01 -18.30
CA VAL A 12 1.21 -0.28 -19.74
C VAL A 12 0.24 0.70 -20.39
N VAL A 13 0.72 1.40 -21.41
CA VAL A 13 -0.08 2.28 -22.26
C VAL A 13 -0.18 1.63 -23.64
N GLU A 14 -1.42 1.49 -24.11
CA GLU A 14 -1.73 0.97 -25.44
C GLU A 14 -2.28 2.12 -26.30
N PHE A 15 -1.71 2.32 -27.49
CA PHE A 15 -2.14 3.38 -28.40
C PHE A 15 -1.88 3.00 -29.86
N ASP A 16 -2.70 3.55 -30.76
CA ASP A 16 -2.57 3.34 -32.20
C ASP A 16 -1.95 4.57 -32.87
N THR A 17 -0.96 4.39 -33.73
CA THR A 17 -0.38 5.47 -34.55
C THR A 17 -0.93 5.45 -35.97
N GLY A 18 -2.25 5.45 -36.12
CA GLY A 18 -2.90 5.65 -37.42
C GLY A 18 -2.92 7.12 -37.83
N LYS A 19 -2.52 7.45 -39.07
CA LYS A 19 -2.66 8.80 -39.63
C LYS A 19 -4.12 9.27 -39.59
N SER A 20 -4.40 10.36 -38.88
CA SER A 20 -5.66 11.10 -39.07
C SER A 20 -5.58 11.90 -40.37
N ASP A 21 -6.10 11.34 -41.46
CA ASP A 21 -7.11 11.98 -42.33
C ASP A 21 -7.24 11.20 -43.65
N LYS A 22 -8.47 10.73 -43.91
CA LYS A 22 -8.97 10.18 -45.18
C LYS A 22 -8.29 8.90 -45.69
N ASP A 23 -8.66 7.74 -45.13
CA ASP A 23 -9.08 6.56 -45.89
C ASP A 23 -9.30 5.37 -44.94
N TYR A 24 -10.55 4.95 -44.76
CA TYR A 24 -10.98 3.89 -43.84
C TYR A 24 -10.70 2.47 -44.37
N SER A 25 -9.60 2.26 -45.09
CA SER A 25 -9.30 0.96 -45.69
C SER A 25 -7.81 0.61 -45.62
N SER A 26 -7.25 0.56 -44.41
CA SER A 26 -6.16 -0.35 -43.99
C SER A 26 -5.52 0.15 -42.70
N ILE A 27 -6.07 -0.23 -41.54
CA ILE A 27 -5.27 -0.20 -40.29
C ILE A 27 -4.39 -1.44 -40.34
N SER A 28 -3.08 -1.25 -40.46
CA SER A 28 -2.11 -2.33 -40.44
C SER A 28 -1.88 -2.77 -38.99
N VAL A 29 -1.59 -4.05 -38.76
CA VAL A 29 -1.29 -4.59 -37.40
C VAL A 29 -0.03 -3.94 -36.79
N ASP A 30 0.79 -3.27 -37.61
CA ASP A 30 1.99 -2.54 -37.21
C ASP A 30 1.72 -1.17 -36.55
N ASP A 31 0.47 -0.70 -36.52
CA ASP A 31 0.12 0.61 -35.95
C ASP A 31 -0.30 0.55 -34.48
N HIS A 32 -0.43 -0.66 -33.88
CA HIS A 32 -0.81 -0.82 -32.46
C HIS A 32 0.44 -0.97 -31.58
N HIS A 33 0.65 -0.02 -30.68
CA HIS A 33 1.79 0.00 -29.78
C HIS A 33 1.39 -0.26 -28.34
N LYS A 34 2.22 -1.05 -27.66
CA LYS A 34 2.15 -1.34 -26.24
C LYS A 34 3.47 -0.99 -25.60
N ILE A 35 3.48 0.07 -24.80
CA ILE A 35 4.69 0.54 -24.10
C ILE A 35 4.47 0.48 -22.60
N ASN A 36 5.56 0.32 -21.84
CA ASN A 36 5.53 0.56 -20.41
C ASN A 36 5.95 2.01 -20.14
N ALA A 37 5.04 2.88 -19.71
CA ALA A 37 5.34 4.30 -19.51
C ALA A 37 6.41 4.52 -18.43
N ARG A 38 6.56 3.58 -17.49
CA ARG A 38 7.58 3.65 -16.44
C ARG A 38 9.00 3.34 -16.95
N ASP A 39 9.16 2.81 -18.16
CA ASP A 39 10.48 2.58 -18.77
C ASP A 39 11.21 3.88 -19.15
N PHE A 40 10.47 4.98 -19.31
CA PHE A 40 11.03 6.29 -19.63
C PHE A 40 11.54 7.06 -18.41
N PHE A 41 11.35 6.51 -17.20
CA PHE A 41 11.93 7.05 -15.98
C PHE A 41 13.27 6.36 -15.75
N ILE A 42 14.34 7.14 -15.88
CA ILE A 42 15.74 6.72 -15.68
C ILE A 42 16.39 7.53 -14.53
N PRO A 43 17.38 6.97 -13.84
CA PRO A 43 18.18 7.71 -12.85
C PRO A 43 18.85 8.94 -13.44
N THR A 44 19.08 9.96 -12.61
CA THR A 44 19.66 11.23 -13.06
C THR A 44 21.16 11.17 -13.32
N LYS A 45 21.84 10.18 -12.74
CA LYS A 45 23.28 9.92 -12.92
C LYS A 45 23.51 8.71 -13.82
N GLU A 46 24.59 8.78 -14.60
CA GLU A 46 24.99 7.70 -15.49
C GLU A 46 25.29 6.41 -14.70
N ASN A 47 24.83 5.27 -15.21
CA ASN A 47 24.96 3.93 -14.62
C ASN A 47 24.31 3.73 -13.24
N TRP A 48 23.65 4.73 -12.67
CA TRP A 48 22.88 4.56 -11.44
C TRP A 48 21.65 3.70 -11.67
N LEU A 49 21.10 3.16 -10.58
CA LEU A 49 19.93 2.30 -10.57
C LEU A 49 18.82 2.92 -9.72
N PHE A 50 17.58 2.57 -10.00
CA PHE A 50 16.50 2.74 -9.04
C PHE A 50 16.46 1.58 -8.07
N ILE A 51 16.23 1.88 -6.81
CA ILE A 51 15.85 0.93 -5.77
C ILE A 51 14.56 1.40 -5.13
N THR A 52 13.57 0.52 -5.05
CA THR A 52 12.28 0.82 -4.41
C THR A 52 12.01 -0.09 -3.24
N ALA A 53 11.26 0.42 -2.27
CA ALA A 53 10.73 -0.37 -1.17
C ALA A 53 9.25 -0.03 -0.99
N ASP A 54 8.41 -1.06 -1.10
CA ASP A 54 6.95 -0.98 -0.99
C ASP A 54 6.45 -1.73 0.24
N TYR A 55 5.55 -1.14 1.02
CA TYR A 55 5.02 -1.85 2.18
C TYR A 55 4.12 -3.02 1.78
N SER A 56 4.35 -4.18 2.37
CA SER A 56 3.49 -5.34 2.16
C SER A 56 2.19 -5.22 2.96
N GLN A 57 1.12 -4.78 2.28
CA GLN A 57 -0.25 -4.73 2.81
C GLN A 57 -0.38 -3.83 4.05
N ILE A 58 0.20 -2.62 4.04
CA ILE A 58 0.22 -1.73 5.21
C ILE A 58 -1.17 -1.44 5.78
N GLU A 59 -2.18 -1.25 4.92
CA GLU A 59 -3.54 -0.96 5.38
C GLU A 59 -4.20 -2.17 6.06
N LEU A 60 -3.94 -3.39 5.58
CA LEU A 60 -4.40 -4.63 6.22
C LEU A 60 -3.72 -4.83 7.58
N ARG A 61 -2.43 -4.49 7.68
CA ARG A 61 -1.66 -4.51 8.94
C ARG A 61 -2.18 -3.48 9.94
N LEU A 62 -2.55 -2.29 9.48
CA LEU A 62 -3.19 -1.27 10.30
C LEU A 62 -4.58 -1.70 10.75
N MET A 63 -5.38 -2.33 9.88
CA MET A 63 -6.66 -2.91 10.28
C MET A 63 -6.46 -3.95 11.40
N ALA A 64 -5.48 -4.83 11.29
CA ALA A 64 -5.15 -5.80 12.33
C ALA A 64 -4.74 -5.13 13.65
N HIS A 65 -3.91 -4.09 13.58
CA HIS A 65 -3.47 -3.34 14.75
C HIS A 65 -4.63 -2.65 15.48
N PHE A 66 -5.48 -1.91 14.76
CA PHE A 66 -6.56 -1.16 15.38
C PHE A 66 -7.71 -2.05 15.85
N SER A 67 -8.04 -3.09 15.07
CA SER A 67 -9.09 -4.04 15.45
C SER A 67 -8.68 -5.00 16.55
N LYS A 68 -7.37 -5.23 16.72
CA LYS A 68 -6.80 -6.23 17.62
C LYS A 68 -7.40 -7.63 17.40
N ASP A 69 -7.87 -7.89 16.17
CA ASP A 69 -8.49 -9.15 15.83
C ASP A 69 -7.45 -10.28 15.88
N HIS A 70 -7.64 -11.23 16.79
CA HIS A 70 -6.64 -12.25 17.10
C HIS A 70 -6.22 -13.06 15.87
N MET A 71 -7.20 -13.47 15.06
CA MET A 71 -6.94 -14.29 13.88
C MET A 71 -6.20 -13.49 12.82
N LEU A 72 -6.62 -12.26 12.55
CA LEU A 72 -5.95 -11.42 11.56
C LEU A 72 -4.51 -11.09 11.99
N VAL A 73 -4.29 -10.83 13.28
CA VAL A 73 -2.96 -10.63 13.86
C VAL A 73 -2.09 -11.89 13.71
N GLU A 74 -2.62 -13.07 14.01
CA GLU A 74 -1.90 -14.34 13.85
C GLU A 74 -1.45 -14.55 12.40
N LEU A 75 -2.36 -14.38 11.44
CA LEU A 75 -2.08 -14.56 10.01
C LEU A 75 -1.01 -13.60 9.49
N LEU A 76 -1.01 -12.34 9.95
CA LEU A 76 -0.05 -11.31 9.51
C LEU A 76 1.30 -11.36 10.23
N LYS A 77 1.39 -12.11 11.34
CA LYS A 77 2.66 -12.38 12.05
C LYS A 77 3.47 -13.49 11.41
N LYS A 78 2.84 -14.37 10.62
CA LYS A 78 3.56 -15.40 9.88
C LYS A 78 4.63 -14.73 8.98
N PRO A 79 5.89 -15.23 8.99
CA PRO A 79 6.99 -14.63 8.25
C PRO A 79 6.80 -14.79 6.73
N ASP A 80 6.22 -15.91 6.32
CA ASP A 80 6.10 -16.33 4.93
C ASP A 80 4.63 -16.64 4.57
N GLY A 81 4.38 -16.71 3.26
CA GLY A 81 3.09 -17.03 2.70
C GLY A 81 2.30 -15.81 2.25
N ASP A 82 1.36 -16.04 1.35
CA ASP A 82 0.47 -14.99 0.87
C ASP A 82 -0.73 -14.84 1.81
N VAL A 83 -0.87 -13.67 2.43
CA VAL A 83 -1.92 -13.42 3.43
C VAL A 83 -3.33 -13.65 2.89
N PHE A 84 -3.59 -13.38 1.61
CA PHE A 84 -4.92 -13.58 1.04
C PHE A 84 -5.20 -15.05 0.78
N THR A 85 -4.19 -15.83 0.37
CA THR A 85 -4.28 -17.29 0.31
C THR A 85 -4.51 -17.88 1.70
N MET A 86 -3.77 -17.44 2.71
CA MET A 86 -3.92 -17.92 4.08
C MET A 86 -5.31 -17.59 4.65
N ILE A 87 -5.81 -16.37 4.43
CA ILE A 87 -7.17 -15.98 4.83
C ILE A 87 -8.21 -16.81 4.08
N ALA A 88 -8.07 -16.98 2.76
CA ALA A 88 -9.00 -17.77 1.95
C ALA A 88 -9.05 -19.23 2.42
N SER A 89 -7.88 -19.83 2.67
CA SER A 89 -7.73 -21.19 3.22
C SER A 89 -8.44 -21.35 4.54
N ARG A 90 -8.16 -20.47 5.51
CA ARG A 90 -8.79 -20.54 6.84
C ARG A 90 -10.28 -20.24 6.79
N TRP A 91 -10.73 -19.32 5.94
CA TRP A 91 -12.14 -18.94 5.84
C TRP A 91 -12.98 -20.01 5.11
N ALA A 92 -12.40 -20.68 4.12
CA ALA A 92 -13.06 -21.76 3.38
C ALA A 92 -12.84 -23.15 4.01
N GLU A 93 -12.07 -23.26 5.09
CA GLU A 93 -11.66 -24.51 5.73
C GLU A 93 -11.00 -25.50 4.74
N LYS A 94 -10.12 -24.96 3.88
CA LYS A 94 -9.35 -25.72 2.87
C LYS A 94 -7.85 -25.60 3.11
N GLU A 95 -7.08 -26.57 2.63
CA GLU A 95 -5.61 -26.44 2.59
C GLU A 95 -5.17 -25.28 1.68
N GLU A 96 -4.10 -24.57 2.04
CA GLU A 96 -3.56 -23.43 1.27
C GLU A 96 -3.21 -23.83 -0.17
N ALA A 97 -2.70 -25.06 -0.38
CA ALA A 97 -2.36 -25.59 -1.70
C ALA A 97 -3.57 -25.79 -2.63
N LEU A 98 -4.79 -25.86 -2.07
CA LEU A 98 -6.04 -26.04 -2.82
C LEU A 98 -6.72 -24.70 -3.15
N ILE A 99 -6.17 -23.58 -2.69
CA ILE A 99 -6.72 -22.26 -2.98
C ILE A 99 -6.32 -21.82 -4.38
N SER A 100 -7.31 -21.63 -5.23
CA SER A 100 -7.09 -21.12 -6.59
C SER A 100 -6.70 -19.63 -6.58
N SER A 101 -5.97 -19.19 -7.62
CA SER A 101 -5.66 -17.76 -7.83
C SER A 101 -6.92 -16.89 -7.85
N LYS A 102 -8.04 -17.42 -8.36
CA LYS A 102 -9.34 -16.73 -8.37
C LYS A 102 -9.92 -16.57 -6.96
N GLU A 103 -9.87 -17.61 -6.12
CA GLU A 103 -10.30 -17.53 -4.72
C GLU A 103 -9.45 -16.53 -3.93
N ARG A 104 -8.13 -16.55 -4.13
CA ARG A 104 -7.19 -15.58 -3.54
C ARG A 104 -7.53 -14.14 -3.93
N GLU A 105 -7.67 -13.87 -5.22
CA GLU A 105 -8.00 -12.51 -5.72
C GLU A 105 -9.39 -12.04 -5.26
N ASN A 106 -10.38 -12.94 -5.24
CA ASN A 106 -11.70 -12.62 -4.70
C ASN A 106 -11.65 -12.29 -3.21
N THR A 107 -10.84 -13.02 -2.43
CA THR A 107 -10.63 -12.77 -1.00
C THR A 107 -9.97 -11.41 -0.78
N LYS A 108 -8.93 -11.09 -1.54
CA LYS A 108 -8.27 -9.77 -1.53
C LYS A 108 -9.26 -8.65 -1.82
N ARG A 109 -10.02 -8.76 -2.91
CA ARG A 109 -11.05 -7.79 -3.31
C ARG A 109 -12.09 -7.59 -2.22
N PHE A 110 -12.57 -8.68 -1.63
CA PHE A 110 -13.56 -8.64 -0.56
C PHE A 110 -13.03 -7.91 0.68
N ILE A 111 -11.84 -8.27 1.17
CA ILE A 111 -11.22 -7.66 2.37
C ILE A 111 -11.04 -6.15 2.18
N TYR A 112 -10.51 -5.73 1.03
CA TYR A 112 -10.35 -4.31 0.74
C TYR A 112 -11.69 -3.60 0.57
N GLY A 113 -12.70 -4.26 -0.01
CA GLY A 113 -14.06 -3.72 -0.08
C GLY A 113 -14.64 -3.46 1.32
N ILE A 114 -14.46 -4.40 2.26
CA ILE A 114 -14.87 -4.20 3.66
C ILE A 114 -14.08 -3.09 4.34
N LEU A 115 -12.76 -3.04 4.14
CA LEU A 115 -11.90 -1.99 4.70
C LEU A 115 -12.33 -0.59 4.25
N TYR A 116 -12.78 -0.46 3.01
CA TYR A 116 -13.33 0.79 2.46
C TYR A 116 -14.82 1.00 2.76
N GLY A 117 -15.42 0.14 3.58
CA GLY A 117 -16.79 0.23 4.06
C GLY A 117 -17.84 0.03 2.97
N MET A 118 -17.55 -0.78 1.95
CA MET A 118 -18.51 -1.15 0.93
C MET A 118 -19.69 -1.90 1.55
N GLY A 119 -20.90 -1.55 1.10
CA GLY A 119 -22.12 -2.30 1.42
C GLY A 119 -22.30 -3.50 0.49
N ALA A 120 -23.35 -4.29 0.75
CA ALA A 120 -23.66 -5.50 -0.02
C ALA A 120 -23.75 -5.23 -1.54
N ASN A 121 -24.42 -4.16 -1.97
CA ASN A 121 -24.60 -3.84 -3.39
C ASN A 121 -23.24 -3.60 -4.10
N SER A 122 -22.38 -2.74 -3.55
CA SER A 122 -21.07 -2.45 -4.16
C SER A 122 -20.13 -3.65 -4.12
N LEU A 123 -20.21 -4.47 -3.07
CA LEU A 123 -19.47 -5.74 -3.00
C LEU A 123 -19.98 -6.76 -4.02
N ALA A 124 -21.29 -6.82 -4.26
CA ALA A 124 -21.88 -7.69 -5.25
C ALA A 124 -21.39 -7.36 -6.67
N GLU A 125 -21.34 -6.06 -7.01
CA GLU A 125 -20.76 -5.59 -8.27
C GLU A 125 -19.28 -5.96 -8.39
N GLN A 126 -18.47 -5.69 -7.37
CA GLN A 126 -17.02 -5.96 -7.39
C GLN A 126 -16.68 -7.46 -7.45
N LEU A 127 -17.50 -8.30 -6.81
CA LEU A 127 -17.33 -9.75 -6.78
C LEU A 127 -18.09 -10.47 -7.91
N GLN A 128 -18.89 -9.76 -8.70
CA GLN A 128 -19.77 -10.30 -9.74
C GLN A 128 -20.70 -11.41 -9.18
N CYS A 129 -21.37 -11.11 -8.07
CA CYS A 129 -22.29 -12.03 -7.39
C CYS A 129 -23.64 -11.36 -7.09
N SER A 130 -24.62 -12.07 -6.52
CA SER A 130 -25.87 -11.44 -6.10
C SER A 130 -25.68 -10.58 -4.85
N THR A 131 -26.61 -9.63 -4.63
CA THR A 131 -26.62 -8.80 -3.41
C THR A 131 -26.82 -9.65 -2.16
N GLU A 132 -27.66 -10.69 -2.26
CA GLU A 132 -27.93 -11.65 -1.19
C GLU A 132 -26.68 -12.44 -0.83
N GLU A 133 -25.94 -12.94 -1.84
CA GLU A 133 -24.67 -13.64 -1.63
C GLU A 133 -23.62 -12.72 -0.99
N ALA A 134 -23.51 -11.47 -1.46
CA ALA A 134 -22.63 -10.48 -0.86
C ALA A 134 -22.99 -10.21 0.61
N ALA A 135 -24.27 -10.07 0.93
CA ALA A 135 -24.75 -9.88 2.31
C ALA A 135 -24.41 -11.08 3.21
N GLN A 136 -24.58 -12.31 2.71
CA GLN A 136 -24.20 -13.52 3.42
C GLN A 136 -22.69 -13.58 3.66
N LYS A 137 -21.87 -13.23 2.66
CA LYS A 137 -20.41 -13.15 2.80
C LYS A 137 -19.99 -12.09 3.82
N ILE A 138 -20.63 -10.93 3.85
CA ILE A 138 -20.41 -9.92 4.90
C ILE A 138 -20.71 -10.49 6.28
N GLN A 139 -21.84 -11.20 6.44
CA GLN A 139 -22.18 -11.79 7.73
C GLN A 139 -21.17 -12.89 8.15
N SER A 140 -20.74 -13.73 7.21
CA SER A 140 -19.72 -14.75 7.43
C SER A 140 -18.38 -14.11 7.84
N PHE A 141 -17.92 -13.09 7.12
CA PHE A 141 -16.71 -12.33 7.47
C PHE A 141 -16.79 -11.73 8.87
N ARG A 142 -17.95 -11.20 9.27
CA ARG A 142 -18.10 -10.62 10.61
C ARG A 142 -17.93 -11.64 11.73
N ARG A 143 -18.35 -12.88 11.50
CA ARG A 143 -18.14 -13.99 12.44
C ARG A 143 -16.69 -14.46 12.44
N PHE A 144 -16.05 -14.44 11.28
CA PHE A 144 -14.67 -14.88 11.09
C PHE A 144 -13.66 -13.86 11.68
N PHE A 145 -13.90 -12.56 11.51
CA PHE A 145 -13.11 -11.46 12.08
C PHE A 145 -13.98 -10.57 13.00
N PRO A 146 -14.34 -11.05 14.20
CA PRO A 146 -15.21 -10.31 15.13
C PRO A 146 -14.55 -9.04 15.67
N GLY A 147 -13.22 -9.00 15.82
CA GLY A 147 -12.48 -7.83 16.26
C GLY A 147 -12.53 -6.72 15.20
N VAL A 148 -12.37 -7.07 13.92
CA VAL A 148 -12.52 -6.12 12.80
C VAL A 148 -13.92 -5.52 12.80
N SER A 149 -14.94 -6.37 12.95
CA SER A 149 -16.34 -5.93 12.93
C SER A 149 -16.68 -4.98 14.07
N SER A 150 -16.20 -5.29 15.27
CA SER A 150 -16.39 -4.47 16.48
C SER A 150 -15.70 -3.12 16.31
N TRP A 151 -14.46 -3.12 15.84
CA TRP A 151 -13.70 -1.90 15.60
C TRP A 151 -14.35 -0.97 14.56
N LEU A 152 -14.81 -1.52 13.43
CA LEU A 152 -15.52 -0.73 12.40
C LEU A 152 -16.76 -0.02 12.99
N HIS A 153 -17.49 -0.71 13.87
CA HIS A 153 -18.65 -0.15 14.55
C HIS A 153 -18.25 0.95 15.55
N GLU A 154 -17.25 0.68 16.39
CA GLU A 154 -16.73 1.60 17.39
C GLU A 154 -16.18 2.89 16.79
N VAL A 155 -15.47 2.81 15.65
CA VAL A 155 -14.98 3.99 14.92
C VAL A 155 -16.13 4.91 14.53
N VAL A 156 -17.20 4.34 13.98
CA VAL A 156 -18.38 5.13 13.58
C VAL A 156 -19.07 5.74 14.79
N LEU A 157 -19.25 5.00 15.89
CA LEU A 157 -19.85 5.52 17.12
C LEU A 157 -19.02 6.65 17.72
N SER A 158 -17.71 6.44 17.85
CA SER A 158 -16.75 7.43 18.36
C SER A 158 -16.75 8.70 17.50
N CYS A 159 -16.72 8.55 16.17
CA CYS A 159 -16.77 9.69 15.26
C CYS A 159 -18.10 10.45 15.33
N ARG A 160 -19.24 9.79 15.59
CA ARG A 160 -20.52 10.46 15.82
C ARG A 160 -20.54 11.29 17.09
N GLN A 161 -19.87 10.82 18.15
CA GLN A 161 -19.78 11.53 19.42
C GLN A 161 -18.78 12.69 19.36
N LYS A 162 -17.59 12.46 18.79
CA LYS A 162 -16.49 13.43 18.76
C LYS A 162 -16.55 14.41 17.58
N GLY A 163 -17.18 14.01 16.47
CA GLY A 163 -17.21 14.77 15.22
C GLY A 163 -15.96 14.63 14.35
N PHE A 164 -14.95 13.85 14.77
CA PHE A 164 -13.72 13.59 14.03
C PHE A 164 -13.16 12.18 14.28
N VAL A 165 -12.22 11.78 13.44
CA VAL A 165 -11.34 10.60 13.63
C VAL A 165 -9.88 11.03 13.69
N GLU A 166 -9.03 10.18 14.29
CA GLU A 166 -7.59 10.39 14.44
C GLU A 166 -6.81 9.21 13.85
N THR A 167 -5.67 9.51 13.23
CA THR A 167 -4.70 8.52 12.77
C THR A 167 -3.78 8.07 13.90
N LEU A 168 -2.88 7.12 13.62
CA LEU A 168 -1.88 6.60 14.56
C LEU A 168 -1.04 7.70 15.23
N LEU A 169 -0.66 8.75 14.49
CA LEU A 169 0.12 9.88 15.02
C LEU A 169 -0.73 11.12 15.33
N GLY A 170 -2.04 10.95 15.48
CA GLY A 170 -2.94 12.01 15.97
C GLY A 170 -3.42 13.02 14.92
N ARG A 171 -3.21 12.77 13.62
CA ARG A 171 -3.78 13.62 12.57
C ARG A 171 -5.30 13.50 12.57
N ARG A 172 -6.00 14.63 12.65
CA ARG A 172 -7.47 14.67 12.73
C ARG A 172 -8.14 14.89 11.37
N ARG A 173 -9.26 14.20 11.15
CA ARG A 173 -10.23 14.52 10.09
C ARG A 173 -11.60 14.76 10.70
N VAL A 174 -12.12 15.98 10.56
CA VAL A 174 -13.48 16.34 11.00
C VAL A 174 -14.50 15.85 9.96
N LEU A 175 -15.57 15.22 10.42
CA LEU A 175 -16.61 14.62 9.59
C LEU A 175 -18.00 15.08 10.04
N THR A 176 -18.30 16.38 9.87
CA THR A 176 -19.56 17.01 10.33
C THR A 176 -20.82 16.34 9.79
N LYS A 177 -20.74 15.78 8.57
CA LYS A 177 -21.85 15.07 7.92
C LYS A 177 -22.22 13.73 8.57
N ILE A 178 -21.41 13.21 9.50
CA ILE A 178 -21.71 11.95 10.19
C ILE A 178 -22.96 12.04 11.07
N THR A 179 -23.27 13.24 11.58
CA THR A 179 -24.46 13.54 12.40
C THR A 179 -25.45 14.42 11.67
N ALA A 180 -24.97 15.48 11.00
CA ALA A 180 -25.81 16.50 10.36
C ALA A 180 -26.22 16.18 8.91
N GLY A 181 -25.69 15.10 8.31
CA GLY A 181 -25.98 14.75 6.92
C GLY A 181 -27.31 14.01 6.72
N ASN A 182 -27.78 13.96 5.47
CA ASN A 182 -28.83 13.04 5.05
C ASN A 182 -28.30 11.57 5.02
N SER A 183 -29.17 10.59 4.73
CA SER A 183 -28.78 9.16 4.75
C SER A 183 -27.55 8.84 3.89
N LYS A 184 -27.48 9.38 2.67
CA LYS A 184 -26.35 9.17 1.74
C LYS A 184 -25.07 9.83 2.25
N GLU A 185 -25.16 11.05 2.77
CA GLU A 185 -24.02 11.77 3.35
C GLU A 185 -23.50 11.07 4.61
N LYS A 186 -24.39 10.58 5.48
CA LYS A 186 -24.02 9.81 6.67
C LYS A 186 -23.31 8.51 6.31
N ALA A 187 -23.80 7.77 5.33
CA ALA A 187 -23.14 6.56 4.85
C ALA A 187 -21.76 6.86 4.26
N LYS A 188 -21.62 7.96 3.50
CA LYS A 188 -20.31 8.42 2.99
C LYS A 188 -19.37 8.80 4.13
N ALA A 189 -19.84 9.54 5.13
CA ALA A 189 -19.04 9.95 6.29
C ALA A 189 -18.58 8.74 7.12
N GLN A 190 -19.41 7.70 7.26
CA GLN A 190 -19.03 6.45 7.93
C GLN A 190 -17.88 5.73 7.22
N ARG A 191 -17.96 5.60 5.88
CA ARG A 191 -16.85 5.03 5.09
C ARG A 191 -15.58 5.87 5.22
N GLN A 192 -15.72 7.19 5.16
CA GLN A 192 -14.59 8.11 5.33
C GLN A 192 -13.97 8.01 6.72
N ALA A 193 -14.75 7.80 7.78
CA ALA A 193 -14.24 7.66 9.14
C ALA A 193 -13.24 6.51 9.25
N VAL A 194 -13.63 5.32 8.80
CA VAL A 194 -12.77 4.12 8.83
C VAL A 194 -11.56 4.28 7.91
N ASN A 195 -11.79 4.62 6.64
CA ASN A 195 -10.71 4.75 5.65
C ASN A 195 -9.67 5.80 6.09
N SER A 196 -10.09 6.91 6.70
CA SER A 196 -9.15 7.95 7.15
C SER A 196 -8.23 7.46 8.25
N ILE A 197 -8.68 6.57 9.13
CA ILE A 197 -7.83 6.00 10.18
C ILE A 197 -6.77 5.11 9.53
N CYS A 198 -7.14 4.16 8.67
CA CYS A 198 -6.16 3.27 8.03
C CYS A 198 -5.24 4.01 7.05
N GLN A 199 -5.80 4.66 6.03
CA GLN A 199 -5.01 5.35 5.00
C GLN A 199 -4.19 6.49 5.60
N GLY A 200 -4.77 7.26 6.51
CA GLY A 200 -4.07 8.34 7.18
C GLY A 200 -2.93 7.84 8.07
N SER A 201 -3.09 6.70 8.73
CA SER A 201 -2.02 6.08 9.52
C SER A 201 -0.92 5.49 8.63
N ALA A 202 -1.25 4.92 7.46
CA ALA A 202 -0.25 4.49 6.49
C ALA A 202 0.57 5.69 6.00
N ALA A 203 -0.10 6.81 5.71
CA ALA A 203 0.54 8.06 5.33
C ALA A 203 1.44 8.64 6.44
N ASP A 204 1.07 8.47 7.71
CA ASP A 204 1.90 8.87 8.84
C ASP A 204 3.17 8.01 8.93
N ILE A 205 3.03 6.68 8.82
CA ILE A 205 4.14 5.73 8.89
C ILE A 205 5.16 5.98 7.77
N ILE A 206 4.71 6.13 6.52
CA ILE A 206 5.65 6.37 5.41
C ILE A 206 6.36 7.72 5.55
N LYS A 207 5.71 8.75 6.09
CA LYS A 207 6.36 10.04 6.35
C LYS A 207 7.44 9.94 7.43
N VAL A 208 7.22 9.15 8.48
CA VAL A 208 8.26 8.85 9.47
C VAL A 208 9.43 8.13 8.81
N ALA A 209 9.16 7.12 7.98
CA ALA A 209 10.19 6.40 7.23
C ALA A 209 11.00 7.33 6.31
N MET A 210 10.32 8.22 5.57
CA MET A 210 10.97 9.22 4.71
C MET A 210 11.92 10.13 5.50
N ILE A 211 11.50 10.62 6.67
CA ILE A 211 12.33 11.47 7.53
C ILE A 211 13.58 10.69 7.97
N ARG A 212 13.43 9.43 8.39
CA ARG A 212 14.55 8.58 8.81
C ARG A 212 15.54 8.32 7.67
N VAL A 213 15.04 7.87 6.52
CA VAL A 213 15.84 7.63 5.31
C VAL A 213 16.59 8.90 4.90
N HIS A 214 15.89 10.04 4.82
CA HIS A 214 16.49 11.31 4.43
C HIS A 214 17.55 11.79 5.43
N SER A 215 17.29 11.67 6.73
CA SER A 215 18.25 12.06 7.77
C SER A 215 19.55 11.28 7.67
N ILE A 216 19.47 9.97 7.39
CA ILE A 216 20.64 9.09 7.25
C ILE A 216 21.39 9.41 5.95
N ILE A 217 20.71 9.50 4.80
CA ILE A 217 21.36 9.78 3.51
C ILE A 217 22.04 11.16 3.48
N THR A 218 21.46 12.16 4.15
CA THR A 218 22.02 13.52 4.17
C THR A 218 23.01 13.78 5.30
N ASN A 219 23.31 12.78 6.14
CA ASN A 219 24.12 12.93 7.35
C ASN A 219 23.65 14.11 8.24
N ARG A 220 22.34 14.39 8.25
CA ARG A 220 21.73 15.51 9.00
C ARG A 220 21.33 15.15 10.42
N THR A 221 21.67 13.97 10.90
CA THR A 221 21.65 13.67 12.33
C THR A 221 22.60 14.66 13.02
N SER A 222 22.04 15.55 13.83
CA SER A 222 22.79 16.48 14.66
C SER A 222 23.92 15.73 15.36
N ALA A 223 25.16 16.20 15.22
CA ALA A 223 26.36 15.60 15.83
C ALA A 223 26.31 15.49 17.38
N ALA A 224 25.22 15.94 18.02
CA ALA A 224 24.95 15.80 19.45
C ALA A 224 24.12 14.54 19.79
N ASP A 225 23.39 13.94 18.85
CA ASP A 225 22.57 12.73 19.04
C ASP A 225 23.17 11.47 18.36
N SER A 226 24.42 11.58 17.88
CA SER A 226 25.13 10.56 17.08
C SER A 226 25.64 9.36 17.90
N THR A 227 24.77 8.78 18.71
CA THR A 227 24.91 7.42 19.26
C THR A 227 24.19 6.37 18.42
N ASP A 228 23.42 6.76 17.42
CA ASP A 228 22.62 5.82 16.62
C ASP A 228 23.51 4.96 15.71
N GLU A 229 23.64 3.68 16.05
CA GLU A 229 24.39 2.64 15.35
C GLU A 229 24.02 2.58 13.86
N VAL A 230 22.74 2.83 13.55
CA VAL A 230 22.21 2.85 12.19
C VAL A 230 22.87 3.95 11.35
N THR A 231 23.01 5.16 11.88
CA THR A 231 23.64 6.28 11.13
C THR A 231 25.09 5.96 10.78
N ARG A 232 25.86 5.39 11.71
CA ARG A 232 27.27 5.01 11.46
C ARG A 232 27.37 3.89 10.43
N LYS A 233 26.46 2.92 10.49
CA LYS A 233 26.43 1.79 9.56
C LYS A 233 26.22 2.20 8.11
N PHE A 234 25.56 3.34 7.88
CA PHE A 234 25.15 3.80 6.55
C PHE A 234 25.82 5.11 6.10
N SER A 235 26.89 5.55 6.78
CA SER A 235 27.55 6.84 6.48
C SER A 235 28.11 6.92 5.05
N GLU A 236 28.46 5.78 4.45
CA GLU A 236 28.97 5.68 3.08
C GLU A 236 27.91 6.00 2.02
N LEU A 237 26.61 6.00 2.37
CA LEU A 237 25.52 6.33 1.44
C LEU A 237 25.44 7.83 1.13
N GLY A 238 26.15 8.69 1.87
CA GLY A 238 26.16 10.13 1.66
C GLY A 238 26.57 10.50 0.22
N GLY A 239 25.64 11.09 -0.53
CA GLY A 239 25.86 11.48 -1.94
C GLY A 239 25.90 10.33 -2.95
N GLN A 240 25.83 9.08 -2.49
CA GLN A 240 25.77 7.85 -3.28
C GLN A 240 24.33 7.32 -3.46
N CYS A 241 23.35 8.04 -2.90
CA CYS A 241 21.94 7.72 -3.03
C CYS A 241 21.07 8.97 -2.83
N HIS A 242 19.91 9.04 -3.48
CA HIS A 242 18.93 10.12 -3.29
C HIS A 242 17.50 9.57 -3.26
N LEU A 243 16.70 10.06 -2.30
CA LEU A 243 15.25 9.83 -2.29
C LEU A 243 14.59 10.71 -3.36
N ILE A 244 13.95 10.09 -4.36
CA ILE A 244 13.40 10.77 -5.54
C ILE A 244 11.88 10.90 -5.44
N LEU A 245 11.17 9.80 -5.17
CA LEU A 245 9.70 9.78 -5.14
C LEU A 245 9.17 9.05 -3.90
N GLN A 246 7.95 9.44 -3.54
CA GLN A 246 7.06 8.63 -2.73
C GLN A 246 5.77 8.42 -3.51
N VAL A 247 5.40 7.16 -3.72
CA VAL A 247 4.23 6.74 -4.50
C VAL A 247 3.38 5.83 -3.63
N HIS A 248 2.29 6.37 -3.07
CA HIS A 248 1.44 5.67 -2.10
C HIS A 248 2.21 5.13 -0.89
N ASP A 249 2.49 3.84 -0.84
CA ASP A 249 3.23 3.15 0.21
C ASP A 249 4.65 2.71 -0.23
N GLU A 250 5.10 3.17 -1.40
CA GLU A 250 6.42 2.94 -1.98
C GLU A 250 7.34 4.17 -1.84
N LEU A 251 8.61 3.93 -1.50
CA LEU A 251 9.70 4.90 -1.62
C LEU A 251 10.61 4.51 -2.79
N VAL A 252 11.01 5.49 -3.59
CA VAL A 252 11.89 5.33 -4.77
C VAL A 252 13.17 6.12 -4.56
N LEU A 253 14.30 5.43 -4.53
CA LEU A 253 15.63 6.01 -4.45
C LEU A 253 16.37 5.75 -5.77
N GLU A 254 17.20 6.68 -6.20
CA GLU A 254 18.29 6.37 -7.13
C GLU A 254 19.57 6.14 -6.34
N VAL A 255 20.42 5.22 -6.79
CA VAL A 255 21.59 4.76 -6.03
C VAL A 255 22.73 4.36 -6.95
N ASP A 256 23.96 4.60 -6.50
CA ASP A 256 25.15 4.03 -7.12
C ASP A 256 25.11 2.49 -7.07
N PRO A 257 25.46 1.76 -8.16
CA PRO A 257 25.43 0.31 -8.18
C PRO A 257 26.20 -0.37 -7.04
N CYS A 258 27.31 0.24 -6.58
CA CYS A 258 28.11 -0.29 -5.47
C CYS A 258 27.38 -0.22 -4.12
N MET A 259 26.33 0.61 -4.01
CA MET A 259 25.64 0.89 -2.77
C MET A 259 24.21 0.30 -2.68
N VAL A 260 23.75 -0.42 -3.70
CA VAL A 260 22.41 -1.02 -3.78
C VAL A 260 22.06 -1.86 -2.54
N ALA A 261 22.98 -2.72 -2.09
CA ALA A 261 22.76 -3.58 -0.93
C ALA A 261 22.57 -2.76 0.36
N GLN A 262 23.40 -1.74 0.57
CA GLN A 262 23.30 -0.85 1.72
C GLN A 262 22.02 -0.02 1.68
N ALA A 263 21.67 0.57 0.52
CA ALA A 263 20.45 1.35 0.35
C ALA A 263 19.18 0.51 0.55
N GLY A 264 19.17 -0.74 0.05
CA GLY A 264 18.07 -1.67 0.27
C GLY A 264 17.89 -1.99 1.75
N ARG A 265 18.98 -2.24 2.48
CA ARG A 265 18.90 -2.49 3.92
C ARG A 265 18.47 -1.25 4.71
N LEU A 266 18.94 -0.07 4.33
CA LEU A 266 18.52 1.20 4.92
C LEU A 266 17.00 1.36 4.79
N LEU A 267 16.46 1.17 3.57
CA LEU A 267 15.02 1.25 3.32
C LEU A 267 14.26 0.25 4.18
N GLN A 268 14.71 -1.00 4.22
CA GLN A 268 14.08 -2.05 5.02
C GLN A 268 13.95 -1.65 6.50
N ILE A 269 15.07 -1.26 7.12
CA ILE A 269 15.10 -0.88 8.54
C ILE A 269 14.21 0.35 8.77
N CYS A 270 14.44 1.43 8.02
CA CYS A 270 13.74 2.69 8.25
C CYS A 270 12.23 2.58 8.08
N MET A 271 11.77 1.77 7.12
CA MET A 271 10.36 1.55 6.86
C MET A 271 9.76 0.54 7.84
N GLU A 272 10.38 -0.63 8.05
CA GLU A 272 9.80 -1.66 8.92
C GLU A 272 9.76 -1.24 10.40
N GLU A 273 10.65 -0.35 10.83
CA GLU A 273 10.70 0.17 12.20
C GLU A 273 9.99 1.53 12.37
N ALA A 274 9.37 2.07 11.31
CA ALA A 274 8.75 3.39 11.32
C ALA A 274 7.61 3.52 12.34
N ALA A 275 6.98 2.41 12.73
CA ALA A 275 6.00 2.36 13.81
C ALA A 275 5.96 0.99 14.50
N SER A 276 5.59 0.98 15.78
CA SER A 276 5.35 -0.24 16.55
C SER A 276 3.88 -0.64 16.44
N LEU A 277 3.59 -1.67 15.64
CA LEU A 277 2.26 -2.24 15.48
C LEU A 277 2.14 -3.61 16.18
N LEU A 278 0.93 -4.17 16.24
CA LEU A 278 0.71 -5.52 16.80
C LEU A 278 1.18 -6.63 15.83
N VAL A 279 1.40 -6.28 14.57
CA VAL A 279 1.92 -7.13 13.50
C VAL A 279 3.14 -6.43 12.90
N PRO A 280 4.18 -7.15 12.47
CA PRO A 280 5.38 -6.53 11.92
C PRO A 280 5.03 -5.76 10.64
N LEU A 281 5.65 -4.60 10.41
CA LEU A 281 5.70 -4.02 9.06
C LEU A 281 6.71 -4.82 8.23
N ARG A 282 6.43 -4.93 6.93
CA ARG A 282 7.27 -5.67 5.98
C ARG A 282 7.39 -4.87 4.70
N THR A 283 8.55 -4.89 4.07
CA THR A 283 8.79 -4.23 2.78
C THR A 283 9.19 -5.23 1.71
N LYS A 284 8.83 -4.92 0.47
CA LYS A 284 9.30 -5.62 -0.73
C LYS A 284 10.24 -4.68 -1.47
N ILE A 285 11.48 -5.11 -1.64
CA ILE A 285 12.51 -4.29 -2.28
C ILE A 285 12.68 -4.75 -3.73
N LYS A 286 12.85 -3.80 -4.63
CA LYS A 286 13.17 -4.05 -6.03
C LYS A 286 14.27 -3.13 -6.53
N VAL A 287 15.01 -3.55 -7.55
CA VAL A 287 16.07 -2.77 -8.19
C VAL A 287 15.96 -2.85 -9.70
N GLY A 288 16.30 -1.78 -10.42
CA GLY A 288 16.23 -1.76 -11.88
C GLY A 288 16.88 -0.55 -12.51
N LYS A 289 17.12 -0.61 -13.82
CA LYS A 289 17.71 0.52 -14.59
C LYS A 289 16.67 1.59 -14.92
N THR A 290 15.40 1.18 -15.01
CA THR A 290 14.25 2.06 -15.21
C THR A 290 13.22 1.74 -14.13
N TRP A 291 12.27 2.65 -13.88
CA TRP A 291 11.17 2.36 -12.96
C TRP A 291 10.27 1.21 -13.48
N GLY A 292 10.21 1.00 -14.79
CA GLY A 292 9.46 -0.08 -15.43
C GLY A 292 10.16 -1.46 -15.41
N SER A 293 11.47 -1.51 -15.19
CA SER A 293 12.31 -2.73 -15.21
C SER A 293 12.80 -3.16 -13.82
N LEU A 294 12.02 -2.86 -12.77
CA LEU A 294 12.35 -3.24 -11.40
C LEU A 294 12.18 -4.75 -11.14
N GLU A 295 13.23 -5.40 -10.68
CA GLU A 295 13.26 -6.82 -10.29
C GLU A 295 13.37 -6.99 -8.78
N PRO A 296 12.79 -8.06 -8.18
CA PRO A 296 12.91 -8.33 -6.75
C PRO A 296 14.36 -8.36 -6.27
N PHE A 297 14.63 -7.68 -5.16
CA PHE A 297 15.96 -7.62 -4.53
C PHE A 297 15.86 -8.02 -3.06
N HIS A 298 16.75 -8.91 -2.63
CA HIS A 298 16.86 -9.35 -1.25
C HIS A 298 18.21 -8.88 -0.69
N PRO A 299 18.25 -7.84 0.15
CA PRO A 299 19.50 -7.43 0.80
C PRO A 299 19.98 -8.58 1.70
N GLU A 300 21.26 -8.96 1.59
CA GLU A 300 21.84 -9.99 2.44
C GLU A 300 21.80 -9.57 3.92
N PRO A 301 21.56 -10.51 4.86
CA PRO A 301 21.75 -10.24 6.28
C PRO A 301 23.25 -9.99 6.56
N CYS A 302 23.56 -8.96 7.34
CA CYS A 302 24.92 -8.72 7.83
C CYS A 302 25.38 -9.79 8.81
#